data_AF-A0A439MTA2-F1
#
_entry.id   AF-A0A439MTA2-F1
#
_cell.length_a   1.000
_cell.length_b   1.000
_cell.length_c   1.000
_cell.angle_alpha   90.00
_cell.angle_beta   90.00
_cell.angle_gamma   90.00
#
_symmetry.space_group_name_H-M   'P 1'
#
loop_
_entity.id
_entity.type
_entity.pdbx_description
1 polymer ?
#
loop_
_entity_poly.entity_id
_entity_poly.type
_entity_poly.pdbx_seq_one_letter_code
_entity_poly.pdbx_strand_id
1 'polypeptide(L)' 'MLNRRRFLMSTAAAGAAGFAALHLSPAFAQDAPQIQIFVPAAPGGGWDQTARTMDQVLRSEKLISGSQITNV' A
#
# COMPACT_ATOMS: atom_id res chain seq x y z
N MET A 1 -43.01 30.59 -10.80
CA MET A 1 -43.14 29.52 -11.81
C MET A 1 -41.74 28.92 -12.03
N LEU A 2 -41.57 27.60 -11.85
CA LEU A 2 -40.25 26.96 -11.94
C LEU A 2 -39.85 26.76 -13.42
N ASN A 3 -38.71 27.29 -13.85
CA ASN A 3 -38.22 27.14 -15.22
C ASN A 3 -37.62 25.74 -15.45
N ARG A 4 -38.25 24.93 -16.32
CA ARG A 4 -37.84 23.55 -16.64
C ARG A 4 -36.37 23.42 -17.04
N ARG A 5 -35.85 24.39 -17.82
CA ARG A 5 -34.43 24.46 -18.20
C ARG A 5 -33.49 24.64 -17.01
N ARG A 6 -33.85 25.51 -16.06
CA ARG A 6 -33.06 25.76 -14.85
C ARG A 6 -33.04 24.52 -13.95
N PHE A 7 -34.17 23.84 -13.85
CA PHE A 7 -34.31 22.59 -13.10
C PHE A 7 -33.46 21.45 -13.67
N LEU A 8 -33.47 21.26 -15.00
CA LEU A 8 -32.64 20.26 -15.68
C LEU A 8 -31.14 20.57 -15.55
N MET A 9 -30.74 21.84 -15.67
CA MET A 9 -29.34 22.23 -15.48
C MET A 9 -28.86 22.02 -14.04
N SER A 10 -29.70 22.28 -13.03
CA SER A 10 -29.32 22.04 -11.64
C SER A 10 -29.17 20.55 -11.31
N THR A 11 -30.00 19.67 -11.89
CA THR A 11 -29.91 18.22 -11.67
C THR A 11 -28.71 17.63 -12.39
N ALA A 12 -28.41 18.07 -13.61
CA ALA A 12 -27.21 17.67 -14.33
C ALA A 12 -25.92 18.10 -13.60
N ALA A 13 -25.89 19.34 -13.08
CA ALA A 13 -24.75 19.84 -12.32
C ALA A 13 -24.56 19.09 -11.00
N ALA A 14 -25.65 18.77 -10.28
CA ALA A 14 -25.60 17.97 -9.06
C ALA A 14 -25.11 16.53 -9.33
N GLY A 15 -25.56 15.92 -10.44
CA GLY A 15 -25.10 14.60 -10.86
C GLY A 15 -23.60 14.58 -11.21
N ALA A 16 -23.11 15.58 -11.95
CA ALA A 16 -21.71 15.70 -12.30
C ALA A 16 -20.81 15.95 -11.08
N ALA A 17 -21.24 16.80 -10.14
CA ALA A 17 -20.51 17.04 -8.90
C ALA A 17 -20.46 15.79 -8.00
N GLY A 18 -21.57 15.05 -7.90
CA GLY A 18 -21.63 13.77 -7.17
C GLY A 18 -20.71 12.71 -7.79
N PHE A 19 -20.67 12.61 -9.12
CA PHE A 19 -19.80 11.67 -9.82
C PHE A 19 -18.31 12.01 -9.61
N ALA A 20 -17.94 13.29 -9.74
CA ALA A 20 -16.56 13.73 -9.48
C ALA A 20 -16.12 13.48 -8.03
N ALA A 21 -17.00 13.73 -7.05
CA ALA A 21 -16.71 13.50 -5.63
C ALA A 21 -16.49 12.01 -5.30
N LEU A 22 -17.17 11.10 -5.99
CA LEU A 22 -17.02 9.64 -5.79
C LEU A 22 -15.70 9.08 -6.35
N HIS A 23 -15.03 9.81 -7.24
CA HIS A 23 -13.75 9.39 -7.84
C HIS A 23 -12.53 10.10 -7.27
N LEU A 24 -12.72 11.03 -6.32
CA LEU A 24 -11.65 11.70 -5.59
C LEU A 24 -11.30 10.94 -4.29
N SER A 25 -11.01 9.64 -4.41
CA SER A 25 -10.44 8.89 -3.28
C SER A 25 -8.97 9.28 -3.11
N PRO A 26 -8.52 9.70 -1.91
CA PRO A 26 -7.10 9.93 -1.66
C PRO A 26 -6.33 8.61 -1.85
N ALA A 27 -5.35 8.63 -2.75
CA ALA A 27 -4.42 7.52 -2.92
C ALA A 27 -3.32 7.67 -1.85
N PHE A 28 -3.33 6.78 -0.86
CA PHE A 28 -2.25 6.68 0.13
C PHE A 28 -1.17 5.72 -0.39
N ALA A 29 0.08 6.00 -0.06
CA ALA A 29 1.16 5.04 -0.26
C ALA A 29 0.91 3.80 0.62
N GLN A 30 1.27 2.63 0.11
CA GLN A 30 1.22 1.40 0.90
C GLN A 30 2.30 1.45 1.98
N ASP A 31 1.97 1.00 3.20
CA ASP A 31 2.95 0.86 4.27
C ASP A 31 4.06 -0.12 3.86
N ALA A 32 5.24 0.07 4.45
CA ALA A 32 6.36 -0.84 4.21
C ALA A 32 5.98 -2.27 4.67
N PRO A 33 6.15 -3.29 3.81
CA PRO A 33 5.68 -4.65 4.10
C PRO A 33 6.46 -5.31 5.23
N GLN A 34 5.81 -6.26 5.91
CA GLN A 34 6.47 -7.22 6.79
C GLN A 34 6.67 -8.53 6.02
N ILE A 35 7.88 -9.09 6.05
CA ILE A 35 8.25 -10.27 5.26
C ILE A 35 8.69 -11.44 6.14
N GLN A 36 8.66 -12.65 5.58
CA GLN A 36 9.18 -13.87 6.21
C GLN A 36 10.29 -14.43 5.35
N ILE A 37 11.42 -14.77 5.97
CA ILE A 37 12.61 -15.29 5.28
C ILE A 37 12.86 -16.72 5.77
N PHE A 38 12.69 -17.68 4.87
CA PHE A 38 12.95 -19.09 5.14
C PHE A 38 14.36 -19.45 4.66
N VAL A 39 15.19 -19.92 5.59
CA VAL A 39 16.61 -20.21 5.35
C VAL A 39 16.82 -21.72 5.43
N PRO A 40 17.23 -22.39 4.34
CA PRO A 40 17.44 -23.85 4.31
C PRO A 40 18.81 -24.22 4.93
N ALA A 41 19.03 -23.83 6.17
CA ALA A 41 20.25 -24.08 6.91
C ALA A 41 19.99 -23.92 8.42
N ALA A 42 20.74 -24.68 9.23
CA ALA A 42 20.77 -24.49 10.67
C ALA A 42 21.13 -23.03 11.05
N PRO A 43 20.64 -22.53 12.21
CA PRO A 43 21.02 -21.21 12.71
C PRO A 43 22.54 -21.04 12.77
N GLY A 44 23.04 -19.88 12.33
CA GLY A 44 24.48 -19.59 12.27
C GLY A 44 25.22 -20.13 11.04
N GLY A 45 24.58 -20.84 10.12
CA GLY A 45 25.16 -21.19 8.81
C GLY A 45 25.33 -19.97 7.88
N GLY A 46 26.11 -20.10 6.81
CA GLY A 46 26.35 -19.00 5.86
C GLY A 46 25.08 -18.42 5.23
N TRP A 47 24.05 -19.25 5.04
CA TRP A 47 22.73 -18.81 4.57
C TRP A 47 21.95 -18.02 5.63
N ASP A 48 22.10 -18.34 6.93
CA ASP A 48 21.49 -17.58 8.02
C ASP A 48 22.12 -16.18 8.12
N GLN A 49 23.45 -16.10 8.02
CA GLN A 49 24.15 -14.82 8.00
C GLN A 49 23.79 -13.98 6.78
N THR A 50 23.65 -14.62 5.61
CA THR A 50 23.18 -13.95 4.38
C THR A 50 21.78 -13.36 4.59
N ALA A 51 20.85 -14.13 5.13
CA ALA A 51 19.49 -13.68 5.41
C ALA A 51 19.44 -12.50 6.40
N ARG A 52 20.25 -12.55 7.48
CA ARG A 52 20.35 -11.44 8.45
C ARG A 52 20.95 -10.17 7.82
N THR A 53 21.90 -10.33 6.92
CA THR A 53 22.49 -9.19 6.18
C THR A 53 21.46 -8.57 5.24
N MET A 54 20.67 -9.40 4.53
CA MET A 54 19.56 -8.93 3.71
C MET A 54 18.51 -8.16 4.55
N ASP A 55 18.12 -8.68 5.71
CA ASP A 55 17.20 -7.99 6.63
C ASP A 55 17.73 -6.60 7.04
N GLN A 56 19.00 -6.52 7.42
CA GLN A 56 19.63 -5.25 7.79
C GLN A 56 19.58 -4.23 6.66
N VAL A 57 19.94 -4.62 5.44
CA VAL A 57 19.92 -3.73 4.28
C VAL A 57 18.49 -3.29 3.96
N LEU A 58 17.53 -4.21 3.87
CA LEU A 58 16.13 -3.90 3.56
C LEU A 58 15.49 -2.95 4.60
N ARG A 59 15.83 -3.11 5.88
CA ARG A 59 15.39 -2.18 6.94
C ARG A 59 16.08 -0.83 6.84
N SER A 60 17.39 -0.81 6.57
CA SER A 60 18.15 0.44 6.45
C SER A 60 17.64 1.33 5.31
N GLU A 61 17.25 0.71 4.20
CA GLU A 61 16.66 1.37 3.04
C GLU A 61 15.15 1.63 3.19
N LYS A 62 14.56 1.30 4.34
CA LYS A 62 13.12 1.47 4.66
C LYS A 62 12.20 0.77 3.66
N LEU A 63 12.66 -0.32 3.05
CA LEU A 63 11.89 -1.13 2.10
C LEU A 63 10.94 -2.09 2.80
N ILE A 64 11.22 -2.44 4.06
CA ILE A 64 10.37 -3.30 4.90
C ILE A 64 10.19 -2.69 6.28
N SER A 65 9.03 -2.94 6.89
CA SER A 65 8.79 -2.63 8.30
C SER A 65 9.40 -3.70 9.22
N GLY A 66 9.49 -4.94 8.73
CA GLY A 66 9.98 -6.05 9.50
C GLY A 66 10.30 -7.30 8.68
N SER A 67 11.14 -8.16 9.25
CA SER A 67 11.26 -9.54 8.82
C SER A 67 11.21 -10.52 10.00
N GLN A 68 10.73 -11.73 9.74
CA GLN A 68 10.90 -12.90 10.59
C GLN A 68 11.77 -13.92 9.85
N ILE A 69 12.92 -14.26 10.43
CA ILE A 69 13.85 -15.24 9.86
C ILE A 69 13.59 -16.59 10.54
N THR A 70 13.30 -17.60 9.73
CA THR A 70 13.04 -18.98 10.17
C THR A 70 14.01 -19.92 9.47
N ASN A 71 14.84 -20.59 10.26
CA ASN A 71 15.72 -21.66 9.78
C ASN A 71 14.93 -22.95 9.66
N VAL A 72 15.00 -23.59 8.49
CA VAL A 72 14.33 -24.87 8.14
C VAL A 72 15.31 -25.93 7.70
#